data_AF-A0A7J3W8I6-F1
#
_entry.id   AF-A0A7J3W8I6-F1
#
_cell.length_a   1.000
_cell.length_b   1.000
_cell.length_c   1.000
_cell.angle_alpha   90.00
_cell.angle_beta   90.00
_cell.angle_gamma   90.00
#
_symmetry.space_group_name_H-M   'P 1'
#
loop_
_entity.id
_entity.type
_entity.pdbx_description
1 polymer ?
#
loop_
_entity_poly.entity_id
_entity_poly.type
_entity_poly.pdbx_seq_one_letter_code
_entity_poly.pdbx_strand_id
1 'polypeptide(L)' 'MSKRQFKIYKCPECGRLSLTSSSKSAKCPYCSTVVHLTPSRILARFQNAREASEYLKRLKSRKSEFKML' A
#
# COMPACT_ATOMS: atom_id res chain seq x y z
N MET A 1 7.47 22.62 -7.12
CA MET A 1 7.10 21.25 -7.54
C MET A 1 6.72 20.42 -6.32
N SER A 2 5.50 19.88 -6.22
CA SER A 2 5.15 19.01 -5.09
C SER A 2 5.89 17.67 -5.20
N LYS A 3 6.72 17.34 -4.20
CA LYS A 3 7.51 16.11 -4.16
C LYS A 3 6.57 14.89 -4.16
N ARG A 4 6.72 14.00 -5.14
CA ARG A 4 5.91 12.77 -5.26
C ARG A 4 6.18 11.87 -4.04
N GLN A 5 5.14 11.51 -3.30
CA GLN A 5 5.23 10.59 -2.16
C GLN A 5 4.60 9.25 -2.51
N PHE A 6 5.20 8.17 -2.03
CA PHE A 6 4.70 6.81 -2.16
C PHE A 6 4.06 6.37 -0.85
N LYS A 7 2.94 5.68 -0.93
CA LYS A 7 2.14 5.25 0.22
C LYS A 7 1.83 3.77 0.11
N ILE A 8 1.90 3.09 1.23
CA ILE A 8 1.36 1.73 1.38
C ILE A 8 0.00 1.84 2.05
N TYR A 9 -1.02 1.26 1.44
CA TYR A 9 -2.37 1.21 1.97
C TYR A 9 -2.89 -0.23 1.98
N LYS A 10 -3.81 -0.50 2.92
CA LYS A 10 -4.59 -1.74 2.93
C LYS A 10 -5.94 -1.48 2.28
N CYS A 11 -6.31 -2.30 1.31
CA CYS A 11 -7.65 -2.26 0.74
C CYS A 11 -8.68 -2.69 1.81
N PRO A 12 -9.73 -1.90 2.07
CA PRO A 12 -10.76 -2.28 3.05
C PRO A 12 -11.59 -3.47 2.59
N GLU A 13 -11.82 -3.62 1.28
CA GLU A 13 -12.67 -4.68 0.72
C GLU A 13 -11.94 -6.03 0.70
N CYS A 14 -10.78 -6.12 0.04
CA CYS A 14 -10.08 -7.40 -0.10
C CYS A 14 -8.94 -7.62 0.92
N GLY A 15 -8.65 -6.64 1.76
CA GLY A 15 -7.61 -6.74 2.80
C GLY A 15 -6.16 -6.80 2.29
N ARG A 16 -5.92 -6.69 0.98
CA ARG A 16 -4.58 -6.75 0.37
C ARG A 16 -3.85 -5.41 0.47
N LEU A 17 -2.52 -5.50 0.53
CA LEU A 17 -1.63 -4.35 0.60
C LEU A 17 -1.16 -3.93 -0.78
N SER A 18 -1.18 -2.61 -1.02
CA SER A 18 -0.80 -2.01 -2.30
C SER A 18 0.01 -0.74 -2.12
N LEU A 19 0.86 -0.48 -3.11
CA LEU A 19 1.65 0.76 -3.26
C LEU A 19 0.89 1.74 -4.16
N THR A 20 0.92 3.03 -3.83
CA THR A 20 0.42 4.09 -4.70
C THR A 20 1.24 5.38 -4.53
N SER A 21 1.35 6.16 -5.59
CA SER A 21 1.87 7.54 -5.54
C SER A 21 0.76 8.60 -5.58
N SER A 22 -0.50 8.16 -5.58
CA SER A 22 -1.66 9.07 -5.63
C SER A 22 -1.83 9.84 -4.32
N SER A 23 -2.30 11.08 -4.44
CA SER A 23 -2.55 11.96 -3.31
C SER A 23 -3.86 11.62 -2.58
N LYS A 24 -4.97 11.49 -3.32
CA LYS A 24 -6.34 11.40 -2.77
C LYS A 24 -6.92 9.99 -2.75
N SER A 25 -6.80 9.25 -3.84
CA SER A 25 -7.42 7.92 -4.00
C SER A 25 -6.57 7.00 -4.88
N ALA A 26 -6.75 5.70 -4.72
CA ALA A 26 -6.10 4.68 -5.52
C ALA A 26 -7.09 3.56 -5.86
N LYS A 27 -7.05 3.06 -7.10
CA LYS A 27 -7.75 1.85 -7.49
C LYS A 27 -6.97 0.63 -6.98
N CYS A 28 -7.64 -0.25 -6.26
CA CYS A 28 -7.04 -1.50 -5.81
C CYS A 28 -6.75 -2.39 -7.03
N PRO A 29 -5.50 -2.83 -7.26
CA PRO A 29 -5.15 -3.66 -8.41
C PRO A 29 -5.67 -5.10 -8.31
N TYR A 30 -6.33 -5.46 -7.21
CA TYR A 30 -6.77 -6.82 -6.94
C TYR A 30 -8.28 -7.01 -7.07
N CYS A 31 -9.07 -6.07 -6.56
CA CYS A 31 -10.53 -6.14 -6.56
C CYS A 31 -11.19 -4.93 -7.23
N SER A 32 -10.41 -4.05 -7.86
CA SER A 32 -10.88 -2.84 -8.55
C SER A 32 -11.57 -1.78 -7.69
N THR A 33 -11.74 -1.98 -6.39
CA THR A 33 -12.28 -0.97 -5.46
C THR A 33 -11.47 0.32 -5.49
N VAL A 34 -12.15 1.47 -5.58
CA VAL A 34 -11.53 2.78 -5.41
C VAL A 34 -11.40 3.08 -3.92
N VAL A 35 -10.16 3.25 -3.44
CA VAL A 35 -9.85 3.48 -2.03
C VAL A 35 -9.46 4.94 -1.82
N HIS A 36 -10.20 5.64 -0.97
CA HIS A 36 -9.80 6.97 -0.47
C HIS A 36 -8.64 6.84 0.53
N LEU A 37 -7.56 7.57 0.28
CA LEU A 37 -6.30 7.49 1.03
C LEU A 37 -6.31 8.43 2.25
N THR A 38 -7.12 8.10 3.25
CA THR A 38 -7.11 8.79 4.54
C THR A 38 -5.87 8.42 5.36
N PRO A 39 -5.42 9.27 6.31
CA PRO A 39 -4.28 8.96 7.17
C PRO A 39 -4.41 7.61 7.89
N SER A 40 -5.62 7.27 8.34
CA SER A 40 -5.93 5.99 9.00
C SER A 40 -5.79 4.75 8.11
N ARG A 41 -5.84 4.91 6.79
CA ARG A 41 -5.70 3.81 5.81
C ARG A 41 -4.29 3.68 5.24
N ILE A 42 -3.43 4.65 5.52
CA ILE A 42 -2.03 4.66 5.09
C ILE A 42 -1.19 4.03 6.19
N LEU A 43 -0.52 2.93 5.86
CA LEU A 43 0.36 2.21 6.78
C LEU A 43 1.76 2.81 6.84
N ALA A 44 2.26 3.31 5.72
CA ALA A 44 3.59 3.89 5.61
C ALA A 44 3.68 4.87 4.42
N ARG A 45 4.59 5.85 4.53
CA ARG A 45 4.92 6.83 3.50
C ARG A 45 6.41 6.80 3.19
N PHE A 46 6.76 7.04 1.93
CA PHE A 46 8.14 7.02 1.44
C PHE A 46 8.37 8.15 0.43
N GLN A 47 9.62 8.61 0.36
CA GLN A 47 10.03 9.60 -0.64
C GLN A 47 10.53 8.94 -1.94
N ASN A 48 10.81 7.63 -1.90
CA ASN A 48 11.38 6.88 -3.02
C ASN A 48 10.57 5.60 -3.33
N ALA A 49 10.44 5.26 -4.62
CA ALA A 49 9.68 4.10 -5.09
C ALA A 49 10.32 2.77 -4.68
N ARG A 50 11.66 2.71 -4.68
CA ARG A 50 12.43 1.50 -4.36
C ARG A 50 12.19 1.05 -2.92
N GLU A 51 12.37 1.96 -1.97
CA GLU A 51 12.14 1.71 -0.54
C GLU A 51 10.71 1.25 -0.27
N ALA A 52 9.73 1.95 -0.87
CA ALA A 52 8.33 1.61 -0.70
C ALA A 52 8.00 0.20 -1.23
N SER A 53 8.61 -0.18 -2.36
CA SER A 53 8.45 -1.51 -2.97
C SER A 53 9.11 -2.60 -2.13
N GLU A 54 10.33 -2.38 -1.65
CA GLU A 54 11.04 -3.31 -0.75
C GLU A 54 10.27 -3.52 0.55
N TYR A 55 9.73 -2.44 1.14
CA TYR A 55 8.90 -2.52 2.34
C TYR A 55 7.60 -3.31 2.08
N LEU A 56 6.92 -3.06 0.97
CA LEU A 56 5.71 -3.81 0.60
C LEU A 56 5.99 -5.31 0.41
N LYS A 57 7.11 -5.66 -0.23
CA LYS A 57 7.54 -7.06 -0.38
C LYS A 57 7.72 -7.72 0.99
N ARG A 58 8.47 -7.09 1.91
CA ARG A 58 8.68 -7.58 3.28
C ARG A 58 7.37 -7.76 4.07
N LEU A 59 6.39 -6.86 3.89
CA LEU A 59 5.08 -7.01 4.52
C LEU A 59 4.29 -8.22 3.98
N LYS A 60 4.39 -8.48 2.67
CA LYS A 60 3.71 -9.62 2.04
C LYS A 60 4.36 -10.96 2.41
N SER A 61 5.69 -11.03 2.44
CA SER A 61 6.45 -12.23 2.82
C SER A 61 6.18 -12.68 4.26
N ARG A 62 6.11 -11.74 5.21
CA ARG A 62 5.78 -12.06 6.61
C ARG A 62 4.35 -12.61 6.79
N LYS A 63 3.42 -12.19 5.93
CA LYS A 63 2.03 -12.66 5.95
C LYS A 63 1.90 -14.08 5.38
N SER A 64 2.81 -14.51 4.51
CA SER A 64 2.88 -15.90 4.04
C SER A 64 3.44 -16.86 5.08
N GLU A 65 4.41 -16.43 5.90
CA GLU A 65 4.93 -17.25 7.01
C GLU A 65 3.86 -17.55 8.07
N PHE A 66 3.05 -16.56 8.44
CA PHE A 66 2.00 -16.74 9.46
C PHE A 66 0.80 -17.57 8.97
N LYS A 67 0.69 -17.87 7.66
CA LYS A 67 -0.40 -18.70 7.10
C LYS A 67 -0.02 -20.19 7.01
N MET A 68 1.22 -20.54 7.34
CA MET A 68 1.73 -21.92 7.37
C MET A 68 1.84 -22.50 8.79
N LEU A 69 1.41 -21.76 9.82
CA LEU A 69 1.22 -22.22 11.19
C LEU A 69 -0.28 -22.25 11.49
#